data_AF-A0A661R6X8-F1
#
_entry.id   AF-A0A661R6X8-F1
#
_cell.length_a   1.000
_cell.length_b   1.000
_cell.length_c   1.000
_cell.angle_alpha   90.00
_cell.angle_beta   90.00
_cell.angle_gamma   90.00
#
_symmetry.space_group_name_H-M   'P 1'
#
loop_
_entity.id
_entity.type
_entity.pdbx_description
1 polymer ?
#
loop_
_entity_poly.entity_id
_entity_poly.type
_entity_poly.pdbx_seq_one_letter_code
_entity_poly.pdbx_strand_id
1 'polypeptide(L)'
;PPADASCLLIKGWNLTGLKVNQVKPVSELITNNQDQIISLWKWVNGKWSVYLPGEDDGGAAYSESKGFTVLENINPGEGFWVNATQQTTLD
;
A
#
# COMPACT_ATOMS: atom_id res chain seq x y z
N PRO A 1 -13.46 8.35 -20.74
CA PRO A 1 -12.52 7.61 -19.86
C PRO A 1 -11.80 8.58 -18.90
N PRO A 2 -11.74 8.32 -17.58
CA PRO A 2 -10.85 9.11 -16.73
C PRO A 2 -9.41 8.85 -17.18
N ALA A 3 -8.67 9.91 -17.45
CA ALA A 3 -7.43 9.88 -18.23
C ALA A 3 -6.19 9.39 -17.45
N ASP A 4 -6.29 9.13 -16.16
CA ASP A 4 -5.17 8.60 -15.36
C ASP A 4 -5.68 7.90 -14.09
N ALA A 5 -5.72 6.56 -14.11
CA ALA A 5 -5.90 5.75 -12.91
C ALA A 5 -4.62 5.70 -12.06
N SER A 6 -3.49 6.20 -12.60
CA SER A 6 -2.19 6.16 -11.94
C SER A 6 -2.05 7.22 -10.83
N CYS A 7 -1.43 6.88 -9.71
CA CYS A 7 -1.08 7.83 -8.65
C CYS A 7 0.44 8.00 -8.58
N LEU A 8 0.92 9.24 -8.72
CA LEU A 8 2.34 9.56 -8.57
C LEU A 8 2.73 9.48 -7.09
N LEU A 9 3.74 8.67 -6.80
CA LEU A 9 4.43 8.63 -5.53
C LEU A 9 5.77 9.35 -5.66
N ILE A 10 6.10 10.20 -4.70
CA ILE A 10 7.45 10.75 -4.54
C ILE A 10 8.28 9.86 -3.62
N LYS A 11 9.60 10.08 -3.60
CA LYS A 11 10.49 9.42 -2.62
C LYS A 11 10.03 9.74 -1.19
N GLY A 12 9.93 8.71 -0.35
CA GLY A 12 9.50 8.80 1.04
C GLY A 12 8.01 8.52 1.22
N TRP A 13 7.40 9.17 2.22
CA TRP A 13 6.00 8.94 2.61
C TRP A 13 5.01 9.69 1.73
N ASN A 14 4.04 8.97 1.21
CA ASN A 14 2.94 9.48 0.41
C ASN A 14 1.62 9.02 1.01
N LEU A 15 0.66 9.95 1.18
CA LEU A 15 -0.72 9.59 1.50
C LEU A 15 -1.51 9.57 0.19
N THR A 16 -2.09 8.42 -0.12
CA THR A 16 -2.86 8.21 -1.35
C THR A 16 -4.10 7.36 -1.09
N GLY A 17 -4.93 7.20 -2.11
CA GLY A 17 -6.14 6.39 -2.09
C GLY A 17 -6.37 5.76 -3.47
N LEU A 18 -7.26 4.76 -3.54
CA LEU A 18 -7.59 4.15 -4.82
C LEU A 18 -8.31 5.14 -5.72
N LYS A 19 -7.81 5.30 -6.95
CA LYS A 19 -8.46 6.09 -8.01
C LYS A 19 -9.56 5.32 -8.73
N VAL A 20 -9.76 4.05 -8.36
CA VAL A 20 -10.81 3.19 -8.88
C VAL A 20 -11.83 2.91 -7.79
N ASN A 21 -13.11 2.81 -8.18
CA ASN A 21 -14.19 2.47 -7.26
C ASN A 21 -14.32 0.94 -7.09
N GLN A 22 -13.22 0.26 -6.82
CA GLN A 22 -13.14 -1.19 -6.68
C GLN A 22 -12.12 -1.56 -5.61
N VAL A 23 -12.34 -2.65 -4.90
CA VAL A 23 -11.37 -3.19 -3.93
C VAL A 23 -10.17 -3.72 -4.71
N LYS A 24 -8.96 -3.38 -4.26
CA LYS A 24 -7.72 -3.94 -4.81
C LYS A 24 -6.90 -4.64 -3.72
N PRO A 25 -6.37 -5.85 -3.98
CA PRO A 25 -5.37 -6.43 -3.11
C PRO A 25 -4.07 -5.63 -3.24
N VAL A 26 -3.36 -5.48 -2.13
CA VAL A 26 -2.15 -4.66 -2.05
C VAL A 26 -1.02 -5.20 -2.93
N SER A 27 -0.92 -6.52 -3.03
CA SER A 27 0.03 -7.18 -3.94
C SER A 27 -0.18 -6.73 -5.39
N GLU A 28 -1.43 -6.72 -5.88
CA GLU A 28 -1.74 -6.27 -7.25
C GLU A 28 -1.47 -4.78 -7.46
N LEU A 29 -1.70 -3.95 -6.44
CA LEU A 29 -1.49 -2.49 -6.50
C LEU A 29 -0.02 -2.13 -6.76
N ILE A 30 0.91 -2.95 -6.24
CA ILE A 30 2.35 -2.66 -6.29
C ILE A 30 3.12 -3.61 -7.21
N THR A 31 2.47 -4.56 -7.91
CA THR A 31 3.14 -5.57 -8.74
C THR A 31 4.22 -4.99 -9.66
N ASN A 32 3.97 -3.81 -10.25
CA ASN A 32 4.89 -3.17 -11.20
C ASN A 32 6.04 -2.40 -10.52
N ASN A 33 5.95 -2.16 -9.20
CA ASN A 33 6.80 -1.22 -8.47
C ASN A 33 7.24 -1.79 -7.11
N GLN A 34 7.11 -3.10 -6.90
CA GLN A 34 7.31 -3.75 -5.61
C GLN A 34 8.70 -3.43 -5.02
N ASP A 35 9.75 -3.49 -5.85
CA ASP A 35 11.14 -3.15 -5.45
C ASP A 35 11.33 -1.67 -5.10
N GLN A 36 10.38 -0.81 -5.48
CA GLN A 36 10.40 0.63 -5.24
C GLN A 36 9.54 1.02 -4.03
N ILE A 37 8.79 0.08 -3.45
CA ILE A 37 7.97 0.30 -2.26
C ILE A 37 8.65 -0.36 -1.06
N ILE A 38 8.82 0.40 0.01
CA ILE A 38 9.40 -0.08 1.28
C ILE A 38 8.30 -0.71 2.13
N SER A 39 7.17 -0.02 2.26
CA SER A 39 6.04 -0.47 3.08
C SER A 39 4.76 0.28 2.74
N LEU A 40 3.62 -0.37 2.96
CA LEU A 40 2.30 0.23 2.90
C LEU A 40 1.61 0.13 4.26
N TRP A 41 0.89 1.19 4.62
CA TRP A 41 0.25 1.31 5.93
C TRP A 41 -1.16 1.84 5.78
N LYS A 42 -2.11 1.22 6.49
CA LYS A 42 -3.51 1.66 6.56
C LYS A 42 -3.97 1.66 8.00
N TRP A 43 -4.75 2.66 8.39
CA TRP A 43 -5.37 2.67 9.72
C TRP A 43 -6.77 2.06 9.65
N VAL A 44 -6.99 0.97 10.36
CA VAL A 44 -8.26 0.21 10.34
C VAL A 44 -8.68 -0.08 11.78
N ASN A 45 -9.89 0.33 12.14
CA ASN A 45 -10.52 0.01 13.43
C ASN A 45 -9.62 0.26 14.66
N GLY A 46 -8.86 1.37 14.66
CA GLY A 46 -7.99 1.73 15.78
C GLY A 46 -6.63 1.03 15.80
N LYS A 47 -6.24 0.35 14.72
CA LYS A 47 -4.99 -0.40 14.60
C LYS A 47 -4.34 -0.17 13.23
N TRP A 48 -3.01 -0.18 13.20
CA TRP A 48 -2.27 -0.14 11.94
C TRP A 48 -2.31 -1.51 11.26
N SER A 49 -2.65 -1.51 9.98
CA SER A 49 -2.44 -2.60 9.05
C SER A 49 -1.22 -2.30 8.18
N VAL A 50 -0.29 -3.24 8.05
CA VAL A 50 0.96 -3.04 7.31
C VAL A 50 1.19 -4.14 6.28
N TYR A 51 1.77 -3.77 5.15
CA TYR A 51 2.28 -4.69 4.14
C TYR A 51 3.73 -4.33 3.80
N LEU A 52 4.61 -5.33 3.86
CA LEU A 52 6.05 -5.19 3.62
C LEU A 52 6.42 -6.03 2.38
N PRO A 53 6.54 -5.41 1.19
CA PRO A 53 6.85 -6.14 -0.05
C PRO A 53 8.24 -6.76 -0.10
N GLY A 54 9.16 -6.31 0.75
CA GLY A 54 10.52 -6.85 0.86
C GLY A 54 10.63 -8.09 1.75
N GLU A 55 9.54 -8.49 2.42
CA GLU A 55 9.46 -9.70 3.21
C GLU A 55 8.67 -10.76 2.43
N ASP A 56 9.14 -12.01 2.42
CA ASP A 56 8.50 -13.11 1.68
C ASP A 56 7.06 -13.38 2.14
N ASP A 57 6.74 -13.05 3.39
CA ASP A 57 5.41 -13.22 4.00
C ASP A 57 4.53 -11.94 3.92
N GLY A 58 4.96 -10.92 3.18
CA GLY A 58 4.26 -9.64 3.06
C GLY A 58 4.22 -8.83 4.37
N GLY A 59 5.04 -9.16 5.36
CA GLY A 59 5.08 -8.52 6.67
C GLY A 59 4.16 -9.14 7.71
N ALA A 60 3.75 -10.40 7.54
CA ALA A 60 2.89 -11.12 8.48
C ALA A 60 3.55 -11.29 9.86
N ALA A 61 4.77 -11.83 9.90
CA ALA A 61 5.53 -12.01 11.14
C ALA A 61 5.85 -10.66 11.81
N TYR A 62 6.17 -9.63 11.02
CA TYR A 62 6.35 -8.27 11.52
C TYR A 62 5.06 -7.76 12.18
N SER A 63 3.92 -7.92 11.52
CA SER A 63 2.62 -7.48 12.01
C SER A 63 2.25 -8.17 13.32
N GLU A 64 2.44 -9.49 13.40
CA GLU A 64 2.19 -10.28 14.61
C GLU A 64 3.06 -9.81 15.77
N SER A 65 4.38 -9.67 15.56
CA SER A 65 5.33 -9.28 16.60
C SER A 65 5.09 -7.88 17.18
N LYS A 66 4.55 -6.96 16.37
CA LYS A 66 4.26 -5.57 16.77
C LYS A 66 2.82 -5.35 17.21
N GLY A 67 1.98 -6.36 17.08
CA GLY A 67 0.55 -6.21 17.32
C GLY A 67 -0.14 -5.31 16.30
N PHE A 68 0.33 -5.30 15.04
CA PHE A 68 -0.35 -4.74 13.86
C PHE A 68 -1.23 -5.82 13.19
N THR A 69 -1.96 -5.45 12.15
CA THR A 69 -2.65 -6.40 11.26
C THR A 69 -1.95 -6.42 9.90
N VAL A 70 -2.10 -7.51 9.15
CA VAL A 70 -1.59 -7.58 7.78
C VAL A 70 -2.52 -6.80 6.88
N LEU A 71 -1.95 -5.94 6.02
CA LEU A 71 -2.70 -5.19 5.03
C LEU A 71 -2.80 -6.00 3.74
N GLU A 72 -3.95 -6.65 3.53
CA GLU A 72 -4.20 -7.46 2.33
C GLU A 72 -4.93 -6.68 1.24
N ASN A 73 -5.93 -5.90 1.63
CA ASN A 73 -6.86 -5.24 0.70
C ASN A 73 -7.04 -3.76 1.04
N ILE A 74 -7.23 -2.95 0.00
CA ILE A 74 -7.62 -1.54 0.12
C ILE A 74 -9.00 -1.39 -0.53
N ASN A 75 -9.95 -0.81 0.21
CA ASN A 75 -11.29 -0.53 -0.29
C ASN A 75 -11.32 0.84 -0.98
N PRO A 76 -12.21 1.04 -1.96
CA PRO A 76 -12.41 2.36 -2.55
C PRO A 76 -12.87 3.37 -1.49
N GLY A 77 -12.35 4.59 -1.57
CA GLY A 77 -12.62 5.64 -0.59
C GLY A 77 -11.75 5.59 0.68
N GLU A 78 -10.88 4.58 0.84
CA GLU A 78 -9.90 4.54 1.92
C GLU A 78 -8.60 5.26 1.54
N GLY A 79 -7.97 5.90 2.53
CA GLY A 79 -6.62 6.45 2.43
C GLY A 79 -5.59 5.49 3.04
N PHE A 80 -4.46 5.36 2.38
CA PHE A 80 -3.33 4.56 2.85
C PHE A 80 -2.00 5.28 2.58
N TRP A 81 -1.02 4.99 3.43
CA TRP A 81 0.32 5.52 3.34
C TRP A 81 1.22 4.55 2.58
N VAL A 82 2.05 5.10 1.71
CA VAL A 82 3.04 4.34 0.94
C VAL A 82 4.40 5.00 1.14
N ASN A 83 5.36 4.21 1.57
CA ASN A 83 6.75 4.64 1.66
C ASN A 83 7.52 4.11 0.45
N ALA A 84 7.93 5.00 -0.45
CA ALA A 84 8.64 4.64 -1.68
C ALA A 84 10.13 4.99 -1.59
N THR A 85 11.00 4.15 -2.16
CA THR A 85 12.45 4.39 -2.22
C THR A 85 12.81 5.50 -3.21
N GLN A 86 11.95 5.73 -4.20
CA GLN A 86 12.12 6.70 -5.29
C GLN A 86 10.75 7.14 -5.83
N GLN A 87 10.77 8.10 -6.76
CA GLN A 87 9.55 8.50 -7.47
C GLN A 87 9.04 7.33 -8.33
N THR A 88 7.74 7.02 -8.22
CA THR A 88 7.12 5.90 -8.94
C THR A 88 5.63 6.14 -9.13
N THR A 89 4.92 5.23 -9.81
CA THR A 89 3.46 5.31 -10.01
C THR A 89 2.78 4.05 -9.48
N LEU A 90 1.59 4.19 -8.91
CA LEU A 90 0.68 3.08 -8.55
C LEU A 90 -0.50 3.06 -9.51
N ASP A 91 -0.95 1.86 -9.91
CA ASP A 91 -2.03 1.65 -10.87
C ASP A 91 -3.30 1.03 -10.26
#